data_AF-A0A8D1JAV2-F1
#
_entry.id   AF-A0A8D1JAV2-F1
#
_cell.length_a   1.000
_cell.length_b   1.000
_cell.length_c   1.000
_cell.angle_alpha   90.00
_cell.angle_beta   90.00
_cell.angle_gamma   90.00
#
_symmetry.space_group_name_H-M   'P 1'
#
loop_
_entity.id
_entity.type
_entity.pdbx_description
1 polymer ?
#
loop_
_entity_poly.entity_id
_entity_poly.type
_entity_poly.pdbx_seq_one_letter_code
_entity_poly.pdbx_strand_id
1 'polypeptide(L)'
;PGAHSRAPPSPGPAHSRPRASRPGTRHRLKKYGYQLHTGHQHCYHRLFHLSASFLNLKKKIEWSSRVVSTCHSLVVGVVGLYIFWFDEATIADPLWGDPSFVKVNIAVSSSYLISDLFILILYWKVIGDKYYIIHHCTALYAYYFILSEGVLAYIGNFRLLAELSTPFVNQRWFFEALSYPRVSKAYVINGVLMTAVFFVMRIASIPPLYAYIYSVLGTEAYRRLGALIQCSWISSCVVLDVMNVMWMVKISKGCIKVISLFRQEKARRSLQNGKLD
;
A
#
# COMPACT_ATOMS: atom_id res chain seq x y z
N PRO A 1 -101.34 -21.23 -31.49
CA PRO A 1 -100.72 -22.45 -32.07
C PRO A 1 -99.94 -22.08 -33.34
N GLY A 2 -98.64 -21.80 -33.26
CA GLY A 2 -97.57 -22.80 -33.14
C GLY A 2 -96.44 -22.32 -34.07
N ALA A 3 -95.27 -22.05 -33.49
CA ALA A 3 -94.09 -21.60 -34.21
C ALA A 3 -93.27 -22.83 -34.68
N HIS A 4 -92.79 -22.81 -35.92
CA HIS A 4 -91.78 -23.76 -36.41
C HIS A 4 -90.71 -23.02 -37.22
N SER A 5 -89.48 -23.06 -36.68
CA SER A 5 -88.23 -22.69 -37.34
C SER A 5 -87.51 -23.96 -37.84
N ARG A 6 -87.07 -23.97 -39.10
CA ARG A 6 -86.20 -25.02 -39.71
C ARG A 6 -84.82 -24.43 -40.06
N ALA A 7 -83.80 -25.25 -39.85
CA ALA A 7 -82.38 -25.04 -40.20
C ALA A 7 -82.10 -25.19 -41.71
N PRO A 8 -80.85 -24.89 -42.17
CA PRO A 8 -80.03 -25.99 -42.71
C PRO A 8 -78.49 -25.87 -42.43
N PRO A 9 -77.70 -26.93 -42.72
CA PRO A 9 -76.32 -27.10 -42.23
C PRO A 9 -75.22 -26.71 -43.24
N SER A 10 -74.00 -26.56 -42.71
CA SER A 10 -72.75 -26.19 -43.42
C SER A 10 -71.97 -27.39 -43.97
N PRO A 11 -71.25 -27.22 -45.10
CA PRO A 11 -70.06 -28.03 -45.39
C PRO A 11 -68.84 -27.16 -45.79
N GLY A 12 -67.66 -27.52 -45.29
CA GLY A 12 -66.37 -26.94 -45.72
C GLY A 12 -65.46 -28.04 -46.29
N PRO A 13 -64.84 -27.87 -47.47
CA PRO A 13 -63.96 -28.88 -48.07
C PRO A 13 -62.46 -28.52 -47.99
N ALA A 14 -61.66 -29.56 -48.25
CA ALA A 14 -60.21 -29.62 -48.18
C ALA A 14 -59.50 -29.38 -49.54
N HIS A 15 -58.23 -28.96 -49.43
CA HIS A 15 -57.05 -29.19 -50.29
C HIS A 15 -56.99 -28.88 -51.81
N SER A 16 -55.90 -28.15 -52.13
CA SER A 16 -54.94 -28.31 -53.26
C SER A 16 -55.03 -27.41 -54.52
N ARG A 17 -53.85 -26.81 -54.83
CA ARG A 17 -53.42 -25.89 -55.94
C ARG A 17 -53.35 -26.61 -57.32
N PRO A 18 -53.16 -25.98 -58.54
CA PRO A 18 -52.13 -24.95 -58.89
C PRO A 18 -52.35 -24.01 -60.15
N ARG A 19 -51.27 -23.29 -60.55
CA ARG A 19 -50.96 -22.42 -61.75
C ARG A 19 -51.22 -20.90 -61.63
N ALA A 20 -50.19 -20.03 -61.57
CA ALA A 20 -49.33 -19.43 -62.64
C ALA A 20 -50.09 -18.37 -63.49
N SER A 21 -49.70 -17.11 -63.73
CA SER A 21 -48.39 -16.42 -63.72
C SER A 21 -48.51 -14.87 -63.89
N ARG A 22 -47.61 -14.11 -63.22
CA ARG A 22 -46.98 -12.77 -63.55
C ARG A 22 -47.83 -11.47 -63.56
N PRO A 23 -47.22 -10.24 -63.50
CA PRO A 23 -45.93 -9.81 -62.89
C PRO A 23 -46.07 -8.50 -62.03
N GLY A 24 -45.15 -8.25 -61.09
CA GLY A 24 -45.08 -6.91 -60.46
C GLY A 24 -44.21 -6.79 -59.22
N THR A 25 -43.05 -6.16 -59.38
CA THR A 25 -42.43 -5.23 -58.41
C THR A 25 -42.12 -5.71 -56.97
N ARG A 26 -40.96 -6.36 -56.79
CA ARG A 26 -39.80 -5.73 -56.10
C ARG A 26 -38.63 -6.71 -56.00
N HIS A 27 -37.75 -6.53 -56.96
CA HIS A 27 -36.38 -7.01 -56.98
C HIS A 27 -35.54 -6.18 -56.00
N ARG A 28 -35.04 -6.75 -54.89
CA ARG A 28 -33.70 -6.42 -54.33
C ARG A 28 -33.28 -7.34 -53.17
N LEU A 29 -33.17 -8.64 -53.44
CA LEU A 29 -32.26 -9.53 -52.71
C LEU A 29 -31.13 -9.89 -53.68
N LYS A 30 -30.05 -9.12 -53.64
CA LYS A 30 -28.69 -9.59 -53.96
C LYS A 30 -27.69 -8.47 -53.70
N LYS A 31 -26.78 -8.82 -52.77
CA LYS A 31 -25.33 -8.68 -52.90
C LYS A 31 -24.80 -7.24 -52.77
N TYR A 32 -23.73 -7.10 -51.98
CA TYR A 32 -22.98 -5.90 -51.61
C TYR A 32 -23.41 -5.21 -50.32
N GLY A 33 -22.84 -5.71 -49.23
CA GLY A 33 -22.84 -5.12 -47.91
C GLY A 33 -21.70 -5.73 -47.09
N TYR A 34 -20.46 -5.45 -47.52
CA TYR A 34 -19.25 -5.30 -46.70
C TYR A 34 -19.23 -6.13 -45.39
N GLN A 35 -18.58 -7.30 -45.35
CA GLN A 35 -17.14 -7.41 -45.04
C GLN A 35 -16.62 -6.22 -44.22
N LEU A 36 -16.98 -6.13 -42.93
CA LEU A 36 -16.32 -5.23 -41.97
C LEU A 36 -16.78 -5.52 -40.52
N HIS A 37 -16.64 -6.76 -40.02
CA HIS A 37 -16.83 -7.00 -38.58
C HIS A 37 -16.13 -8.26 -38.06
N THR A 38 -14.86 -8.49 -38.43
CA THR A 38 -14.08 -9.59 -37.83
C THR A 38 -12.61 -9.25 -37.52
N GLY A 39 -12.22 -7.97 -37.56
CA GLY A 39 -10.84 -7.56 -37.27
C GLY A 39 -10.60 -6.94 -35.89
N HIS A 40 -11.64 -6.46 -35.20
CA HIS A 40 -11.45 -5.57 -34.04
C HIS A 40 -11.82 -6.18 -32.68
N GLN A 41 -12.51 -7.32 -32.62
CA GLN A 41 -12.88 -7.94 -31.34
C GLN A 41 -11.77 -8.83 -30.74
N HIS A 42 -10.84 -9.30 -31.57
CA HIS A 42 -9.70 -10.12 -31.10
C HIS A 42 -8.55 -9.31 -30.47
N CYS A 43 -8.50 -7.99 -30.69
CA CYS A 43 -7.48 -7.13 -30.07
C CYS A 43 -7.88 -6.70 -28.65
N TYR A 44 -9.17 -6.37 -28.41
CA TYR A 44 -9.65 -5.99 -27.08
C TYR A 44 -9.64 -7.15 -26.08
N HIS A 45 -9.91 -8.38 -26.50
CA HIS A 45 -9.91 -9.54 -25.60
C HIS A 45 -8.49 -9.93 -25.13
N ARG A 46 -7.47 -9.69 -25.97
CA ARG A 46 -6.07 -9.92 -25.62
C ARG A 46 -5.50 -8.79 -24.74
N LEU A 47 -5.93 -7.54 -24.98
CA LEU A 47 -5.62 -6.39 -24.11
C LEU A 47 -6.32 -6.46 -22.74
N PHE A 48 -7.56 -6.99 -22.65
CA PHE A 48 -8.25 -7.20 -21.37
C PHE A 48 -7.65 -8.36 -20.56
N HIS A 49 -7.25 -9.47 -21.19
CA HIS A 49 -6.57 -10.56 -20.49
C HIS A 49 -5.15 -10.19 -20.05
N LEU A 50 -4.41 -9.41 -20.85
CA LEU A 50 -3.11 -8.86 -20.45
C LEU A 50 -3.28 -7.84 -19.30
N SER A 51 -4.33 -7.01 -19.32
CA SER A 51 -4.60 -6.07 -18.23
C SER A 51 -4.99 -6.77 -16.93
N ALA A 52 -5.87 -7.78 -16.96
CA ALA A 52 -6.27 -8.52 -15.75
C ALA A 52 -5.11 -9.35 -15.16
N SER A 53 -4.30 -10.01 -15.99
CA SER A 53 -3.12 -10.77 -15.56
C SER A 53 -1.99 -9.86 -15.06
N PHE A 54 -1.79 -8.70 -15.69
CA PHE A 54 -0.82 -7.69 -15.27
C PHE A 54 -1.26 -6.96 -13.99
N LEU A 55 -2.54 -6.61 -13.85
CA LEU A 55 -3.13 -6.08 -12.61
C LEU A 55 -2.94 -7.08 -11.45
N ASN A 56 -3.08 -8.38 -11.72
CA ASN A 56 -2.83 -9.43 -10.74
C ASN A 56 -1.33 -9.58 -10.40
N LEU A 57 -0.45 -9.49 -11.40
CA LEU A 57 1.01 -9.53 -11.18
C LEU A 57 1.50 -8.36 -10.34
N LYS A 58 1.05 -7.13 -10.66
CA LYS A 58 1.37 -5.92 -9.88
C LYS A 58 0.99 -6.09 -8.41
N LYS A 59 -0.26 -6.48 -8.17
CA LYS A 59 -0.78 -6.69 -6.81
C LYS A 59 -0.05 -7.82 -6.08
N LYS A 60 0.33 -8.88 -6.78
CA LYS A 60 1.11 -9.99 -6.22
C LYS A 60 2.52 -9.55 -5.80
N ILE A 61 3.20 -8.74 -6.63
CA ILE A 61 4.53 -8.21 -6.29
C ILE A 61 4.42 -7.26 -5.09
N GLU A 62 3.46 -6.33 -5.10
CA GLU A 62 3.22 -5.42 -3.97
C GLU A 62 2.90 -6.19 -2.68
N TRP A 63 2.10 -7.25 -2.78
CA TRP A 63 1.74 -8.10 -1.65
C TRP A 63 2.97 -8.78 -1.08
N SER A 64 3.76 -9.48 -1.92
CA SER A 64 4.98 -10.16 -1.50
C SER A 64 5.99 -9.20 -0.88
N SER A 65 6.22 -8.03 -1.50
CA SER A 65 7.11 -7.00 -0.98
C SER A 65 6.67 -6.55 0.43
N ARG A 66 5.37 -6.29 0.64
CA ARG A 66 4.86 -5.90 1.97
C ARG A 66 4.92 -7.01 3.02
N VAL A 67 4.78 -8.28 2.62
CA VAL A 67 4.99 -9.41 3.55
C VAL A 67 6.44 -9.43 4.00
N VAL A 68 7.40 -9.36 3.07
CA VAL A 68 8.83 -9.34 3.39
C VAL A 68 9.19 -8.13 4.26
N SER A 69 8.68 -6.94 3.92
CA SER A 69 8.83 -5.71 4.70
C SER A 69 8.30 -5.85 6.13
N THR A 70 7.15 -6.52 6.30
CA THR A 70 6.57 -6.77 7.63
C THR A 70 7.42 -7.72 8.45
N CYS A 71 7.90 -8.82 7.86
CA CYS A 71 8.81 -9.74 8.55
C CYS A 71 10.11 -9.04 8.96
N HIS A 72 10.70 -8.28 8.04
CA HIS A 72 11.91 -7.51 8.28
C HIS A 72 11.73 -6.56 9.46
N SER A 73 10.73 -5.68 9.39
CA SER A 73 10.47 -4.66 10.41
C SER A 73 10.17 -5.23 11.78
N LEU A 74 9.50 -6.39 11.87
CA LEU A 74 9.29 -7.08 13.15
C LEU A 74 10.61 -7.61 13.73
N VAL A 75 11.45 -8.24 12.90
CA VAL A 75 12.74 -8.78 13.36
C VAL A 75 13.65 -7.65 13.84
N VAL A 76 13.91 -6.64 13.00
CA VAL A 76 14.85 -5.56 13.35
C VAL A 76 14.29 -4.62 14.41
N GLY A 77 12.97 -4.47 14.46
CA GLY A 77 12.29 -3.69 15.49
C GLY A 77 12.38 -4.35 16.87
N VAL A 78 12.16 -5.67 16.96
CA VAL A 78 12.28 -6.41 18.24
C VAL A 78 13.73 -6.43 18.71
N VAL A 79 14.68 -6.74 17.83
CA VAL A 79 16.11 -6.68 18.15
C VAL A 79 16.53 -5.26 18.53
N GLY A 80 16.00 -4.26 17.83
CA GLY A 80 16.28 -2.85 18.13
C GLY A 80 15.76 -2.40 19.49
N LEU A 81 14.57 -2.87 19.90
CA LEU A 81 14.03 -2.62 21.24
C LEU A 81 14.90 -3.25 22.33
N TYR A 82 15.38 -4.47 22.08
CA TYR A 82 16.30 -5.12 23.00
C TYR A 82 17.58 -4.29 23.17
N ILE A 83 18.20 -3.88 22.07
CA ILE A 83 19.41 -3.03 22.11
C ILE A 83 19.13 -1.74 22.87
N PHE A 84 18.00 -1.08 22.58
CA PHE A 84 17.65 0.19 23.17
C PHE A 84 17.49 0.14 24.70
N TRP A 85 17.08 -1.00 25.27
CA TRP A 85 16.88 -1.15 26.71
C TRP A 85 18.00 -1.87 27.45
N PHE A 86 18.74 -2.76 26.80
CA PHE A 86 19.64 -3.69 27.48
C PHE A 86 21.09 -3.66 27.01
N ASP A 87 21.42 -2.94 25.93
CA ASP A 87 22.78 -2.87 25.44
C ASP A 87 23.59 -1.79 26.18
N GLU A 88 24.09 -2.15 27.37
CA GLU A 88 24.78 -1.23 28.28
C GLU A 88 25.94 -0.48 27.62
N ALA A 89 26.67 -1.13 26.71
CA ALA A 89 27.83 -0.53 26.04
C ALA A 89 27.44 0.69 25.18
N THR A 90 26.39 0.56 24.36
CA THR A 90 25.93 1.66 23.49
C THR A 90 25.05 2.66 24.23
N ILE A 91 24.40 2.25 25.33
CA ILE A 91 23.68 3.16 26.22
C ILE A 91 24.64 4.07 26.99
N ALA A 92 25.76 3.52 27.49
CA ALA A 92 26.75 4.27 28.26
C ALA A 92 27.54 5.26 27.39
N ASP A 93 27.89 4.89 26.16
CA ASP A 93 28.53 5.78 25.19
C ASP A 93 27.79 5.72 23.84
N PRO A 94 26.84 6.64 23.60
CA PRO A 94 26.05 6.61 22.36
C PRO A 94 26.84 6.99 21.09
N LEU A 95 28.04 7.57 21.23
CA LEU A 95 28.88 7.96 20.09
C LEU A 95 29.88 6.86 19.73
N TRP A 96 30.52 6.24 20.72
CA TRP A 96 31.66 5.33 20.54
C TRP A 96 31.54 3.97 21.25
N GLY A 97 30.41 3.68 21.90
CA GLY A 97 30.17 2.39 22.56
C GLY A 97 30.27 1.19 21.61
N ASP A 98 30.57 0.00 22.16
CA ASP A 98 30.78 -1.21 21.36
C ASP A 98 29.59 -1.49 20.42
N PRO A 99 29.78 -1.38 19.10
CA PRO A 99 28.68 -1.41 18.16
C PRO A 99 28.35 -2.83 17.71
N SER A 100 28.95 -3.88 18.28
CA SER A 100 28.90 -5.25 17.75
C SER A 100 27.47 -5.75 17.49
N PHE A 101 26.57 -5.64 18.47
CA PHE A 101 25.20 -6.12 18.32
C PHE A 101 24.35 -5.21 17.43
N VAL A 102 24.55 -3.89 17.53
CA VAL A 102 23.94 -2.90 16.65
C VAL A 102 24.32 -3.12 15.18
N LYS A 103 25.60 -3.37 14.88
CA LYS A 103 26.09 -3.59 13.52
C LYS A 103 25.41 -4.79 12.87
N VAL A 104 25.13 -5.85 13.61
CA VAL A 104 24.37 -7.00 13.10
C VAL A 104 22.96 -6.56 12.70
N ASN A 105 22.24 -5.84 13.57
CA ASN A 105 20.88 -5.38 13.27
C ASN A 105 20.83 -4.38 12.10
N ILE A 106 21.80 -3.46 12.03
CA ILE A 106 21.95 -2.50 10.93
C ILE A 106 22.35 -3.20 9.63
N ALA A 107 23.19 -4.24 9.68
CA ALA A 107 23.55 -5.02 8.49
C ALA A 107 22.35 -5.79 7.92
N VAL A 108 21.52 -6.39 8.79
CA VAL A 108 20.24 -7.00 8.38
C VAL A 108 19.33 -5.96 7.74
N SER A 109 19.24 -4.76 8.33
CA SER A 109 18.48 -3.63 7.76
C SER A 109 19.02 -3.16 6.42
N SER A 110 20.33 -3.03 6.30
CA SER A 110 21.00 -2.56 5.08
C SER A 110 20.79 -3.56 3.94
N SER A 111 20.93 -4.87 4.20
CA SER A 111 20.71 -5.90 3.19
C SER A 111 19.26 -5.94 2.70
N TYR A 112 18.28 -5.78 3.61
CA TYR A 112 16.88 -5.62 3.21
C TYR A 112 16.65 -4.37 2.37
N LEU A 113 17.13 -3.19 2.82
CA LEU A 113 16.94 -1.93 2.10
C LEU A 113 17.57 -1.97 0.70
N ILE A 114 18.72 -2.62 0.51
CA ILE A 114 19.31 -2.82 -0.81
C ILE A 114 18.39 -3.69 -1.68
N SER A 115 17.87 -4.79 -1.13
CA SER A 115 16.96 -5.69 -1.85
C SER A 115 15.65 -4.99 -2.23
N ASP A 116 15.04 -4.24 -1.31
CA ASP A 116 13.80 -3.50 -1.54
C ASP A 116 14.01 -2.37 -2.55
N LEU A 117 15.12 -1.63 -2.46
CA LEU A 117 15.50 -0.61 -3.43
C LEU A 117 15.68 -1.20 -4.84
N PHE A 118 16.30 -2.38 -4.95
CA PHE A 118 16.45 -3.06 -6.23
C PHE A 118 15.09 -3.44 -6.83
N ILE A 119 14.18 -3.99 -6.01
CA ILE A 119 12.80 -4.30 -6.44
C ILE A 119 12.04 -3.02 -6.84
N LEU A 120 12.18 -1.93 -6.09
CA LEU A 120 11.56 -0.63 -6.39
C LEU A 120 12.01 -0.08 -7.74
N ILE A 121 13.30 -0.20 -8.07
CA ILE A 121 13.86 0.25 -9.35
C ILE A 121 13.38 -0.65 -10.50
N LEU A 122 13.43 -1.97 -10.35
CA LEU A 122 12.98 -2.92 -11.37
C LEU A 122 11.48 -2.79 -11.68
N TYR A 123 10.67 -2.55 -10.65
CA TYR A 123 9.22 -2.43 -10.76
C TYR A 123 8.74 -0.99 -10.58
N TRP A 124 9.52 -0.01 -11.06
CA TRP A 124 9.23 1.42 -10.93
C TRP A 124 7.81 1.80 -11.34
N LYS A 125 7.31 1.27 -12.47
CA LYS A 125 5.95 1.54 -12.99
C LYS A 125 4.81 1.00 -12.10
N VAL A 126 5.14 0.31 -11.02
CA VAL A 126 4.20 -0.37 -10.13
C VAL A 126 4.31 0.14 -8.70
N ILE A 127 5.54 0.18 -8.16
CA ILE A 127 5.80 0.43 -6.73
C ILE A 127 6.61 1.73 -6.53
N GLY A 128 7.17 2.29 -7.60
CA GLY A 128 8.10 3.42 -7.52
C GLY A 128 7.48 4.67 -6.88
N ASP A 129 8.07 5.10 -5.77
CA ASP A 129 7.85 6.42 -5.18
C ASP A 129 9.20 7.08 -4.95
N LYS A 130 9.35 8.30 -5.46
CA LYS A 130 10.56 9.12 -5.25
C LYS A 130 10.88 9.31 -3.78
N TYR A 131 9.87 9.42 -2.91
CA TYR A 131 10.09 9.56 -1.47
C TYR A 131 10.71 8.28 -0.90
N TYR A 132 10.18 7.10 -1.23
CA TYR A 132 10.76 5.84 -0.75
C TYR A 132 12.21 5.67 -1.22
N ILE A 133 12.56 6.08 -2.43
CA ILE A 133 13.95 5.98 -2.90
C ILE A 133 14.87 6.92 -2.15
N ILE A 134 14.46 8.18 -1.95
CA ILE A 134 15.24 9.11 -1.13
C ILE A 134 15.44 8.53 0.27
N HIS A 135 14.38 7.98 0.88
CA HIS A 135 14.47 7.32 2.18
C HIS A 135 15.49 6.17 2.19
N HIS A 136 15.40 5.25 1.23
CA HIS A 136 16.31 4.11 1.16
C HIS A 136 17.75 4.55 0.94
N CYS A 137 18.01 5.47 0.00
CA CYS A 137 19.34 5.98 -0.26
C CYS A 137 19.92 6.70 0.96
N THR A 138 19.14 7.56 1.63
CA THR A 138 19.58 8.28 2.83
C THR A 138 19.84 7.33 4.00
N ALA A 139 18.98 6.32 4.21
CA ALA A 139 19.18 5.32 5.26
C ALA A 139 20.43 4.47 4.99
N LEU A 140 20.60 3.98 3.76
CA LEU A 140 21.80 3.21 3.37
C LEU A 140 23.08 4.02 3.49
N TYR A 141 23.05 5.30 3.12
CA TYR A 141 24.17 6.22 3.30
C TYR A 141 24.55 6.39 4.77
N ALA A 142 23.57 6.56 5.65
CA ALA A 142 23.83 6.65 7.09
C ALA A 142 24.36 5.32 7.66
N TYR A 143 23.77 4.19 7.27
CA TYR A 143 24.21 2.87 7.72
C TYR A 143 25.60 2.49 7.25
N TYR A 144 26.02 2.95 6.06
CA TYR A 144 27.39 2.76 5.59
C TYR A 144 28.44 3.24 6.59
N PHE A 145 28.30 4.47 7.12
CA PHE A 145 29.23 5.01 8.11
C PHE A 145 29.20 4.25 9.43
N ILE A 146 28.03 3.82 9.89
CA ILE A 146 27.92 3.07 11.14
C ILE A 146 28.58 1.70 11.00
N LEU A 147 28.41 1.05 9.84
CA LEU A 147 29.03 -0.25 9.58
C LEU A 147 30.55 -0.13 9.39
N SER A 148 31.03 0.86 8.63
CA SER A 148 32.45 1.06 8.33
C SER A 148 33.23 1.56 9.54
N GLU A 149 32.78 2.64 10.16
CA GLU A 149 33.51 3.32 11.24
C GLU A 149 33.14 2.81 12.63
N GLY A 150 31.98 2.19 12.80
CA GLY A 150 31.50 1.72 14.10
C GLY A 150 31.11 2.80 15.08
N VAL A 151 30.94 4.03 14.62
CA VAL A 151 30.48 5.17 15.44
C VAL A 151 28.98 5.38 15.29
N LEU A 152 28.39 6.12 16.23
CA LEU A 152 26.96 6.51 16.24
C LEU A 152 26.00 5.30 16.27
N ALA A 153 26.46 4.15 16.75
CA ALA A 153 25.71 2.91 16.74
C ALA A 153 24.38 3.03 17.51
N TYR A 154 24.41 3.57 18.73
CA TYR A 154 23.21 3.80 19.51
C TYR A 154 22.18 4.67 18.76
N ILE A 155 22.67 5.74 18.11
CA ILE A 155 21.82 6.64 17.33
C ILE A 155 21.24 5.92 16.11
N GLY A 156 22.04 5.11 15.41
CA GLY A 156 21.56 4.25 14.35
C GLY A 156 20.44 3.30 14.79
N ASN A 157 20.63 2.62 15.92
CA ASN A 157 19.62 1.73 16.49
C ASN A 157 18.36 2.50 16.90
N PHE A 158 18.51 3.64 17.57
CA PHE A 158 17.39 4.50 17.96
C PHE A 158 16.56 4.93 16.75
N ARG A 159 17.21 5.25 15.62
CA ARG A 159 16.52 5.58 14.36
C ARG A 159 15.87 4.35 13.73
N LEU A 160 16.48 3.17 13.84
CA LEU A 160 15.94 1.92 13.31
C LEU A 160 14.63 1.48 14.00
N LEU A 161 14.38 1.91 15.24
CA LEU A 161 13.09 1.68 15.92
C LEU A 161 11.88 2.22 15.15
N ALA A 162 12.09 3.16 14.22
CA ALA A 162 11.06 3.63 13.29
C ALA A 162 10.38 2.50 12.49
N GLU A 163 11.09 1.38 12.26
CA GLU A 163 10.56 0.21 11.57
C GLU A 163 9.39 -0.47 12.30
N LEU A 164 9.26 -0.30 13.62
CA LEU A 164 8.11 -0.85 14.38
C LEU A 164 6.75 -0.33 13.91
N SER A 165 6.72 0.80 13.20
CA SER A 165 5.50 1.35 12.60
C SER A 165 5.12 0.69 11.26
N THR A 166 6.09 0.11 10.55
CA THR A 166 5.94 -0.47 9.21
C THR A 166 4.90 -1.61 9.15
N PRO A 167 4.81 -2.54 10.13
CA PRO A 167 3.77 -3.57 10.14
C PRO A 167 2.35 -2.99 10.07
N PHE A 168 2.06 -1.90 10.78
CA PHE A 168 0.73 -1.28 10.80
C PHE A 168 0.40 -0.55 9.48
N VAL A 169 1.42 0.05 8.86
CA VAL A 169 1.31 0.66 7.52
C VAL A 169 1.03 -0.41 6.46
N ASN A 170 1.75 -1.52 6.51
CA ASN A 170 1.52 -2.66 5.60
C ASN A 170 0.16 -3.31 5.83
N GLN A 171 -0.24 -3.48 7.09
CA GLN A 171 -1.56 -4.02 7.47
C GLN A 171 -2.70 -3.15 6.93
N ARG A 172 -2.53 -1.83 6.93
CA ARG A 172 -3.51 -0.92 6.33
C ARG A 172 -3.68 -1.19 4.85
N TRP A 173 -2.59 -1.38 4.11
CA TRP A 173 -2.65 -1.72 2.70
C TRP A 173 -3.29 -3.10 2.49
N PHE A 174 -2.98 -4.12 3.30
CA PHE A 174 -3.60 -5.43 3.17
C PHE A 174 -5.13 -5.38 3.30
N PHE A 175 -5.65 -4.58 4.24
CA PHE A 175 -7.10 -4.38 4.32
C PHE A 175 -7.68 -3.73 3.06
N GLU A 176 -6.99 -2.76 2.47
CA GLU A 176 -7.44 -2.11 1.23
C GLU A 176 -7.36 -3.07 0.05
N ALA A 177 -6.31 -3.88 -0.04
CA ALA A 177 -6.13 -4.90 -1.06
C ALA A 177 -7.18 -6.01 -0.98
N LEU A 178 -7.63 -6.36 0.24
CA LEU A 178 -8.70 -7.34 0.48
C LEU A 178 -10.11 -6.73 0.45
N SER A 179 -10.25 -5.44 0.11
CA SER A 179 -11.53 -4.72 0.11
C SER A 179 -12.28 -4.80 1.45
N TYR A 180 -11.54 -4.81 2.57
CA TYR A 180 -12.13 -4.80 3.90
C TYR A 180 -12.98 -3.54 4.10
N PRO A 181 -14.17 -3.64 4.71
CA PRO A 181 -15.01 -2.48 4.98
C PRO A 181 -14.26 -1.46 5.82
N ARG A 182 -14.24 -0.19 5.37
CA ARG A 182 -13.56 0.90 6.09
C ARG A 182 -14.19 1.23 7.45
N VAL A 183 -15.42 0.78 7.66
CA VAL A 183 -16.18 0.87 8.91
C VAL A 183 -15.99 -0.37 9.82
N SER A 184 -15.21 -1.37 9.40
CA SER A 184 -14.93 -2.53 10.23
C SER A 184 -14.06 -2.13 11.43
N LYS A 185 -14.33 -2.74 12.59
CA LYS A 185 -13.57 -2.46 13.82
C LYS A 185 -12.06 -2.68 13.62
N ALA A 186 -11.67 -3.77 12.93
CA ALA A 186 -10.27 -4.08 12.64
C ALA A 186 -9.57 -2.98 11.83
N TYR A 187 -10.22 -2.45 10.79
CA TYR A 187 -9.67 -1.39 9.95
C TYR A 187 -9.47 -0.07 10.72
N VAL A 188 -10.41 0.26 11.60
CA VAL A 188 -10.36 1.44 12.46
C VAL A 188 -9.26 1.29 13.52
N ILE A 189 -9.22 0.16 14.22
CA ILE A 189 -8.20 -0.14 15.24
C ILE A 189 -6.81 -0.07 14.63
N ASN A 190 -6.58 -0.69 13.47
CA ASN A 190 -5.28 -0.60 12.80
C ASN A 190 -4.94 0.84 12.40
N GLY A 191 -5.92 1.63 11.93
CA GLY A 191 -5.69 3.05 11.62
C GLY A 191 -5.23 3.85 12.84
N VAL A 192 -5.84 3.61 14.00
CA VAL A 192 -5.45 4.23 15.27
C VAL A 192 -4.06 3.77 15.72
N LEU A 193 -3.80 2.45 15.73
CA LEU A 193 -2.50 1.88 16.09
C LEU A 193 -1.39 2.37 15.17
N MET A 194 -1.61 2.36 13.86
CA MET A 194 -0.69 2.90 12.87
C MET A 194 -0.35 4.36 13.18
N THR A 195 -1.35 5.19 13.50
CA THR A 195 -1.14 6.60 13.84
C THR A 195 -0.33 6.75 15.13
N ALA A 196 -0.68 5.99 16.17
CA ALA A 196 -0.02 6.05 17.47
C ALA A 196 1.44 5.60 17.42
N VAL A 197 1.70 4.42 16.83
CA VAL A 197 3.06 3.86 16.74
C VAL A 197 3.94 4.70 15.82
N PHE A 198 3.40 5.19 14.70
CA PHE A 198 4.14 6.09 13.81
C PHE A 198 4.50 7.39 14.54
N PHE A 199 3.57 7.98 15.30
CA PHE A 199 3.85 9.18 16.08
C PHE A 199 4.95 8.94 17.12
N VAL A 200 4.83 7.89 17.94
CA VAL A 200 5.79 7.60 19.01
C VAL A 200 7.18 7.33 18.45
N MET A 201 7.29 6.42 17.47
CA MET A 201 8.59 5.94 16.99
C MET A 201 9.27 6.92 16.04
N ARG A 202 8.52 7.77 15.32
CA ARG A 202 9.09 8.65 14.27
C ARG A 202 8.99 10.14 14.56
N ILE A 203 8.02 10.61 15.36
CA ILE A 203 7.79 12.04 15.60
C ILE A 203 8.19 12.43 17.02
N ALA A 204 7.72 11.70 18.02
CA ALA A 204 8.07 11.95 19.42
C ALA A 204 9.55 11.65 19.72
N SER A 205 10.20 10.83 18.89
CA SER A 205 11.63 10.54 18.96
C SER A 205 12.51 11.67 18.41
N ILE A 206 11.96 12.63 17.66
CA ILE A 206 12.71 13.74 17.05
C ILE A 206 13.29 14.68 18.13
N PRO A 207 12.50 15.25 19.08
CA PRO A 207 13.05 16.19 20.05
C PRO A 207 14.17 15.61 20.92
N PRO A 208 14.06 14.39 21.50
CA PRO A 208 15.16 13.78 22.25
C PRO A 208 16.44 13.60 21.43
N LEU A 209 16.32 13.25 20.15
CA LEU A 209 17.47 13.12 19.25
C LEU A 209 18.22 14.44 19.08
N TYR A 210 17.51 15.53 18.78
CA TYR A 210 18.16 16.84 18.60
C TYR A 210 18.66 17.43 19.90
N ALA A 211 17.99 17.17 21.02
CA ALA A 211 18.50 17.52 22.35
C ALA A 211 19.83 16.81 22.63
N TYR A 212 19.93 15.52 22.29
CA TYR A 212 21.18 14.76 22.40
C TYR A 212 22.26 15.33 21.48
N ILE A 213 21.96 15.56 20.20
CA ILE A 213 22.88 16.21 19.26
C ILE A 213 23.42 17.50 19.87
N TYR A 214 22.54 18.37 20.35
CA TYR A 214 22.93 19.64 20.97
C TYR A 214 23.84 19.46 22.19
N SER A 215 23.56 18.46 23.04
CA SER A 215 24.37 18.18 24.23
C SER A 215 25.80 17.73 23.93
N VAL A 216 26.02 17.08 22.77
CA VAL A 216 27.35 16.61 22.37
C VAL A 216 28.11 17.62 21.50
N LEU A 217 27.45 18.68 21.01
CA LEU A 217 28.10 19.71 20.20
C LEU A 217 29.26 20.36 20.98
N GLY A 218 30.43 20.41 20.35
CA GLY A 218 31.62 21.01 20.95
C GLY A 218 32.43 20.09 21.87
N THR A 219 31.91 18.92 22.23
CA THR A 219 32.68 17.92 22.99
C THR A 219 33.84 17.36 22.18
N GLU A 220 34.89 16.90 22.86
CA GLU A 220 36.03 16.25 22.20
C GLU A 220 35.58 14.97 21.47
N ALA A 221 34.70 14.18 22.08
CA ALA A 221 34.13 12.97 21.48
C ALA A 221 33.39 13.27 20.17
N TYR A 222 32.63 14.37 20.11
CA TYR A 222 31.98 14.82 18.87
C TYR A 222 32.99 15.29 17.83
N ARG A 223 33.99 16.09 18.22
CA ARG A 223 35.05 16.59 17.31
C ARG A 223 35.84 15.45 16.66
N ARG A 224 36.08 14.36 17.40
CA ARG A 224 36.79 13.17 16.92
C ARG A 224 36.07 12.40 15.82
N LEU A 225 34.76 12.59 15.63
CA LEU A 225 34.00 11.98 14.53
C LEU A 225 34.47 12.47 13.15
N GLY A 226 35.08 13.66 13.09
CA GLY A 226 35.48 14.29 11.83
C GLY A 226 34.29 14.93 11.08
N ALA A 227 34.60 15.95 10.28
CA ALA A 227 33.59 16.79 9.64
C ALA A 227 32.66 16.00 8.70
N LEU A 228 33.18 14.97 8.03
CA LEU A 228 32.39 14.14 7.12
C LEU A 228 31.25 13.42 7.88
N ILE A 229 31.58 12.68 8.96
CA ILE A 229 30.59 11.92 9.73
C ILE A 229 29.59 12.86 10.40
N GLN A 230 30.06 14.00 10.92
CA GLN A 230 29.18 15.02 11.50
C GLN A 230 28.16 15.54 10.48
N CYS A 231 28.62 15.96 9.30
CA CYS A 231 27.74 16.44 8.22
C CYS A 231 26.78 15.34 7.74
N SER A 232 27.28 14.12 7.55
CA SER A 232 26.46 12.96 7.14
C SER A 232 25.38 12.64 8.17
N TRP A 233 25.72 12.66 9.46
CA TRP A 233 24.78 12.39 10.54
C TRP A 233 23.64 13.41 10.58
N ILE A 234 23.98 14.71 10.60
CA ILE A 234 22.97 15.77 10.67
C ILE A 234 22.09 15.79 9.41
N SER A 235 22.71 15.74 8.23
CA SER A 235 21.98 15.81 6.96
C SER A 235 21.02 14.62 6.78
N SER A 236 21.47 13.40 7.10
CA SER A 236 20.62 12.20 7.00
C SER A 236 19.45 12.24 7.98
N CYS A 237 19.66 12.70 9.21
CA CYS A 237 18.58 12.87 10.19
C CYS A 237 17.52 13.85 9.68
N VAL A 238 17.93 15.04 9.24
CA VAL A 238 17.01 16.07 8.74
C VAL A 238 16.17 15.57 7.57
N VAL A 239 16.80 14.92 6.58
CA VAL A 239 16.08 14.39 5.40
C VAL A 239 15.02 13.36 5.82
N LEU A 240 15.38 12.41 6.69
CA LEU A 240 14.47 11.40 7.18
C LEU A 240 13.34 11.98 8.04
N ASP A 241 13.62 13.00 8.84
CA ASP A 241 12.64 13.65 9.72
C ASP A 241 11.61 14.45 8.94
N VAL A 242 12.04 15.22 7.92
CA VAL A 242 11.12 15.94 7.02
C VAL A 242 10.13 14.96 6.40
N MET A 243 10.63 13.82 5.92
CA MET A 243 9.78 12.79 5.35
C MET A 243 8.82 12.17 6.37
N ASN A 244 9.29 11.86 7.59
CA ASN A 244 8.45 11.33 8.66
C ASN A 244 7.32 12.31 9.02
N VAL A 245 7.61 13.61 9.11
CA VAL A 245 6.59 14.65 9.35
C VAL A 245 5.58 14.70 8.21
N MET A 246 6.03 14.68 6.96
CA MET A 246 5.14 14.66 5.79
C MET A 246 4.20 13.43 5.80
N TRP A 247 4.72 12.26 6.13
CA TRP A 247 3.93 11.03 6.25
C TRP A 247 2.97 11.08 7.43
N MET A 248 3.39 11.62 8.57
CA MET A 248 2.52 11.80 9.74
C MET A 248 1.29 12.64 9.39
N VAL A 249 1.48 13.75 8.67
CA VAL A 249 0.35 14.60 8.21
C VAL A 249 -0.62 13.81 7.33
N LYS A 250 -0.12 12.97 6.43
CA LYS A 250 -0.95 12.11 5.56
C LYS A 250 -1.70 11.06 6.38
N ILE A 251 -1.01 10.39 7.31
CA ILE A 251 -1.56 9.35 8.19
C ILE A 251 -2.66 9.93 9.07
N SER A 252 -2.43 11.07 9.72
CA SER A 252 -3.43 11.76 10.56
C SER A 252 -4.69 12.11 9.79
N LYS A 253 -4.57 12.67 8.59
CA LYS A 253 -5.72 12.99 7.72
C LYS A 253 -6.51 11.71 7.37
N GLY A 254 -5.82 10.63 7.06
CA GLY A 254 -6.43 9.32 6.81
C GLY A 254 -7.18 8.78 8.03
N CYS A 255 -6.59 8.88 9.21
CA CYS A 255 -7.16 8.38 10.46
C CYS A 255 -8.43 9.16 10.86
N ILE A 256 -8.39 10.49 10.82
CA ILE A 256 -9.56 11.36 11.10
C ILE A 256 -10.73 11.00 10.18
N LYS A 257 -10.47 10.78 8.90
CA LYS A 257 -11.50 10.38 7.92
C LYS A 257 -12.11 9.01 8.23
N VAL A 258 -11.32 8.06 8.69
CA VAL A 258 -11.83 6.72 9.05
C VAL A 258 -12.69 6.77 10.31
N ILE A 259 -12.24 7.52 11.32
CA ILE A 259 -12.98 7.69 12.58
C ILE A 259 -14.30 8.41 12.35
N SER A 260 -14.33 9.44 11.49
CA SER A 260 -15.58 10.16 11.18
C SER A 260 -16.60 9.25 10.49
N LEU A 261 -16.17 8.44 9.50
CA LEU A 261 -17.02 7.47 8.82
C LEU A 261 -17.55 6.39 9.79
N PHE A 262 -16.69 5.89 10.68
CA PHE A 262 -17.11 4.91 11.68
C PHE A 262 -18.14 5.48 12.66
N ARG A 263 -17.96 6.74 13.10
CA ARG A 263 -18.91 7.43 13.99
C ARG A 263 -20.26 7.65 13.30
N GLN A 264 -20.27 8.06 12.03
CA GLN A 264 -21.49 8.22 11.24
C GLN A 264 -22.25 6.91 11.07
N GLU A 265 -21.55 5.81 10.75
CA GLU A 265 -22.19 4.49 10.61
C GLU A 265 -22.74 3.98 11.95
N LYS A 266 -22.04 4.21 13.06
CA LYS A 266 -22.54 3.87 14.40
C LYS A 266 -23.81 4.65 14.76
N ALA A 267 -23.85 5.96 14.46
CA ALA A 267 -25.03 6.79 14.68
C ALA A 267 -26.22 6.33 13.82
N ARG A 268 -25.98 5.98 12.55
CA ARG A 268 -27.00 5.45 11.64
C ARG A 268 -27.62 4.15 12.17
N ARG A 269 -26.80 3.21 12.64
CA ARG A 269 -27.28 1.96 13.24
C ARG A 269 -28.07 2.18 14.52
N SER A 270 -27.64 3.11 15.37
CA SER A 270 -28.37 3.48 16.58
C SER A 270 -29.76 4.05 16.27
N LEU A 271 -29.87 4.91 15.26
CA LEU A 271 -31.14 5.49 14.80
C LEU A 271 -32.07 4.44 14.17
N GLN A 272 -31.50 3.44 13.49
CA GLN A 272 -32.29 2.36 12.89
C GLN A 272 -32.84 1.40 13.95
N ASN A 273 -32.05 1.10 14.99
CA ASN A 273 -32.49 0.23 16.08
C ASN A 273 -33.54 0.91 16.95
N GLY A 274 -33.41 2.21 17.25
CA GLY A 274 -34.40 2.95 18.05
C GLY A 274 -35.70 3.33 17.32
N LYS A 275 -35.88 2.92 16.05
CA LYS A 275 -37.15 3.06 15.29
C LYS A 275 -37.95 1.75 15.21
N LEU A 276 -37.39 0.66 15.73
CA LEU A 276 -38.02 -0.67 15.75
C LEU A 276 -38.66 -1.00 17.11
N ASP A 277 -38.54 -0.08 18.08
CA ASP A 277 -39.20 -0.09 19.39
C ASP A 277 -40.30 0.98 19.43
#